data_AF-A0AAV5WCS0-F1
#
_entry.id   AF-A0AAV5WCS0-F1
#
_cell.length_a   1.000
_cell.length_b   1.000
_cell.length_c   1.000
_cell.angle_alpha   90.00
_cell.angle_beta   90.00
_cell.angle_gamma   90.00
#
_symmetry.space_group_name_H-M   'P 1'
#
loop_
_entity.id
_entity.type
_entity.pdbx_description
1 polymer ?
#
loop_
_entity_poly.entity_id
_entity_poly.type
_entity_poly.pdbx_seq_one_letter_code
_entity_poly.pdbx_strand_id
1 'polypeptide(L)'
;IQICSLFNTLASVVKKSVYGIIALELGAAGSAILAFSWLRRSEKSRHYLYTNFPSAAGLYYWAEDSVSFGQKTGTRLRLGDLRRWTKSDTDTSETD
;
A
#
# COMPACT_ATOMS: atom_id res chain seq x y z
N ILE A 1 -0.74 43.98 25.04
CA ILE A 1 -1.97 43.48 24.39
C ILE A 1 -1.68 42.82 23.03
N GLN A 2 -0.88 43.44 22.15
CA GLN A 2 -0.52 42.87 20.83
C GLN A 2 0.16 41.48 20.87
N ILE A 3 1.04 41.23 21.84
CA ILE A 3 1.77 39.95 21.95
C ILE A 3 0.81 38.77 22.21
N CYS A 4 -0.17 38.92 23.11
CA CYS A 4 -1.15 37.88 23.40
C CYS A 4 -2.07 37.56 22.21
N SER A 5 -2.41 38.57 21.40
CA SER A 5 -3.18 38.36 20.16
C SER A 5 -2.40 37.51 19.16
N LEU A 6 -1.09 37.75 19.02
CA LEU A 6 -0.23 37.02 18.10
C LEU A 6 -0.07 35.54 18.50
N PHE A 7 0.06 35.26 19.80
CA PHE A 7 0.08 33.90 20.35
C PHE A 7 -1.23 33.14 20.07
N ASN A 8 -2.38 33.80 20.23
CA ASN A 8 -3.68 33.20 19.95
C ASN A 8 -3.88 32.87 18.46
N THR A 9 -3.41 33.75 17.55
CA THR A 9 -3.47 33.50 16.10
C THR A 9 -2.56 32.34 15.70
N LEU A 10 -1.32 32.31 16.21
CA LEU A 10 -0.37 31.23 15.95
C LEU A 10 -0.90 29.88 16.44
N ALA A 11 -1.45 29.83 17.66
CA ALA A 11 -2.04 28.62 18.22
C ALA A 11 -3.22 28.10 17.39
N SER A 12 -4.02 29.00 16.81
CA SER A 12 -5.13 28.62 15.92
C SER A 12 -4.65 28.05 14.59
N VAL A 13 -3.62 28.64 13.99
CA VAL A 13 -2.98 28.12 12.76
C VAL A 13 -2.38 26.74 12.99
N VAL A 14 -1.66 26.55 14.09
CA VAL A 14 -1.07 25.24 14.46
C VAL A 14 -2.16 24.21 14.66
N LYS A 15 -3.22 24.50 15.41
CA LYS A 15 -4.35 23.57 15.60
C LYS A 15 -4.95 23.16 14.26
N LYS A 16 -5.23 24.13 13.37
CA LYS A 16 -5.81 23.87 12.06
C LYS A 16 -4.87 23.03 11.17
N SER A 17 -3.57 23.27 11.24
CA SER A 17 -2.55 22.48 10.54
C SER A 17 -2.50 21.04 11.06
N VAL A 18 -2.53 20.84 12.38
CA VAL A 18 -2.53 19.50 12.99
C VAL A 18 -3.75 18.70 12.56
N TYR A 19 -4.96 19.28 12.59
CA TYR A 19 -6.16 18.61 12.07
C TYR A 19 -6.05 18.27 10.58
N GLY A 20 -5.45 19.15 9.79
CA GLY A 20 -5.21 18.91 8.37
C GLY A 20 -4.28 17.70 8.13
N ILE A 21 -3.18 17.61 8.88
CA ILE A 21 -2.25 16.48 8.80
C ILE A 21 -2.95 15.19 9.23
N ILE A 22 -3.69 15.20 10.35
CA ILE A 22 -4.43 14.03 10.82
C ILE A 22 -5.45 13.56 9.77
N ALA A 23 -6.20 14.48 9.15
CA ALA A 23 -7.16 14.13 8.11
C ALA A 23 -6.49 13.53 6.88
N LEU A 24 -5.31 14.06 6.49
CA LEU A 24 -4.52 13.53 5.39
C LEU A 24 -3.99 12.13 5.69
N GLU A 25 -3.46 11.90 6.89
CA GLU A 25 -2.97 10.58 7.33
C GLU A 25 -4.10 9.55 7.37
N LEU A 26 -5.29 9.92 7.85
CA LEU A 26 -6.46 9.04 7.82
C LEU A 26 -6.90 8.73 6.39
N GLY A 27 -6.87 9.72 5.49
CA GLY A 27 -7.16 9.51 4.08
C GLY A 27 -6.15 8.59 3.41
N ALA A 28 -4.86 8.81 3.67
CA ALA A 28 -3.77 7.98 3.16
C ALA A 28 -3.92 6.53 3.67
N ALA A 29 -4.10 6.34 4.97
CA ALA A 29 -4.30 5.02 5.58
C ALA A 29 -5.55 4.31 5.03
N GLY A 30 -6.68 5.02 4.91
CA GLY A 30 -7.92 4.46 4.35
C GLY A 30 -7.75 4.04 2.90
N SER A 31 -7.12 4.87 2.07
CA SER A 31 -6.85 4.54 0.66
C SER A 31 -5.90 3.35 0.52
N ALA A 32 -4.89 3.24 1.39
CA ALA A 32 -3.96 2.11 1.43
C ALA A 32 -4.67 0.79 1.77
N ILE A 33 -5.60 0.80 2.74
CA ILE A 33 -6.40 -0.39 3.10
C ILE A 33 -7.31 -0.81 1.95
N LEU A 34 -7.95 0.14 1.26
CA LEU A 34 -8.78 -0.17 0.09
C LEU A 34 -7.97 -0.76 -1.05
N ALA A 35 -6.81 -0.15 -1.37
CA ALA A 35 -5.89 -0.67 -2.36
C ALA A 35 -5.39 -2.07 -2.00
N PHE A 36 -5.01 -2.30 -0.74
CA PHE A 36 -4.57 -3.60 -0.24
C PHE A 36 -5.68 -4.67 -0.33
N SER A 37 -6.91 -4.31 0.05
CA SER A 37 -8.07 -5.19 -0.05
C SER A 37 -8.39 -5.55 -1.51
N TRP A 38 -8.25 -4.59 -2.43
CA TRP A 38 -8.44 -4.81 -3.85
C TRP A 38 -7.36 -5.74 -4.43
N LEU A 39 -6.10 -5.55 -4.04
CA LEU A 39 -4.99 -6.43 -4.43
C LEU A 39 -5.15 -7.86 -3.91
N ARG A 40 -5.61 -8.03 -2.68
CA ARG A 40 -5.80 -9.36 -2.07
C ARG A 40 -6.84 -10.18 -2.82
N ARG A 41 -7.81 -9.52 -3.47
CA ARG A 41 -8.96 -10.16 -4.12
C ARG A 41 -8.72 -10.61 -5.56
N SER A 42 -7.73 -10.05 -6.27
CA SER A 42 -7.51 -10.33 -7.69
C SER A 42 -6.06 -10.66 -8.00
N GLU A 43 -5.83 -11.85 -8.57
CA GLU A 43 -4.50 -12.25 -9.03
C GLU A 43 -4.02 -11.38 -10.20
N LYS A 44 -4.93 -10.97 -11.10
CA LYS A 44 -4.61 -10.12 -12.26
C LYS A 44 -4.11 -8.73 -11.84
N SER A 45 -4.66 -8.15 -10.77
CA SER A 45 -4.18 -6.86 -10.27
C SER A 45 -2.82 -6.99 -9.57
N ARG A 46 -2.57 -8.11 -8.87
CA ARG A 46 -1.22 -8.42 -8.33
C ARG A 46 -0.20 -8.56 -9.45
N HIS A 47 -0.55 -9.26 -10.53
CA HIS A 47 0.32 -9.41 -11.70
C HIS A 47 0.61 -8.05 -12.34
N TYR A 48 -0.43 -7.25 -12.61
CA TYR A 48 -0.27 -5.91 -13.17
C TYR A 48 0.61 -5.01 -12.28
N LEU A 49 0.41 -5.03 -10.95
CA LEU A 49 1.23 -4.24 -10.03
C LEU A 49 2.68 -4.74 -10.04
N TYR A 50 2.90 -6.06 -10.09
CA TYR A 50 4.22 -6.65 -10.16
C TYR A 50 4.99 -6.23 -11.42
N THR A 51 4.31 -6.21 -12.57
CA THR A 51 4.91 -5.84 -13.87
C THR A 51 5.19 -4.35 -13.99
N ASN A 52 4.26 -3.49 -13.54
CA ASN A 52 4.37 -2.03 -13.76
C ASN A 52 5.07 -1.30 -12.60
N PHE A 53 4.93 -1.80 -11.37
CA PHE A 53 5.41 -1.12 -10.16
C PHE A 53 6.04 -2.12 -9.17
N PRO A 54 7.24 -2.65 -9.49
CA PRO A 54 7.87 -3.70 -8.69
C PRO A 54 8.13 -3.30 -7.23
N SER A 55 8.43 -2.02 -6.98
CA SER A 55 8.60 -1.49 -5.62
C SER A 55 7.29 -1.52 -4.82
N ALA A 56 6.16 -1.18 -5.45
CA ALA A 56 4.85 -1.23 -4.81
C ALA A 56 4.41 -2.68 -4.56
N ALA A 57 4.73 -3.60 -5.47
CA ALA A 57 4.50 -5.02 -5.26
C ALA A 57 5.37 -5.59 -4.12
N GLY A 58 6.62 -5.15 -4.00
CA GLY A 58 7.48 -5.48 -2.87
C GLY A 58 6.90 -5.02 -1.53
N LEU A 59 6.42 -3.77 -1.47
CA LEU A 59 5.71 -3.25 -0.30
C LEU A 59 4.44 -4.03 0.02
N TYR A 60 3.66 -4.44 -0.99
CA TYR A 60 2.48 -5.27 -0.79
C TYR A 60 2.82 -6.61 -0.12
N TYR A 61 3.80 -7.36 -0.63
CA TYR A 61 4.19 -8.64 -0.05
C TYR A 61 4.83 -8.48 1.33
N TRP A 62 5.57 -7.40 1.56
CA TRP A 62 6.10 -7.06 2.87
C TRP A 62 4.99 -6.71 3.87
N ALA A 63 3.95 -6.00 3.44
CA ALA A 63 2.78 -5.69 4.25
C ALA A 63 1.99 -6.96 4.60
N GLU A 64 1.80 -7.88 3.64
CA GLU A 64 1.22 -9.21 3.91
C GLU A 64 2.03 -9.99 4.96
N ASP A 65 3.37 -9.95 4.88
CA ASP A 65 4.25 -10.58 5.88
C ASP A 65 4.12 -9.93 7.25
N SER A 66 3.96 -8.60 7.30
CA SER A 66 3.80 -7.83 8.54
C SER A 66 2.46 -8.12 9.21
N VAL A 67 1.37 -8.19 8.44
CA VAL A 67 0.04 -8.56 8.94
C VAL A 67 0.00 -10.01 9.42
N SER A 68 0.84 -10.87 8.85
CA SER A 68 0.89 -12.29 9.18
C SER A 68 1.73 -12.62 10.42
N PHE A 69 2.13 -11.63 11.22
CA PHE A 69 2.87 -11.80 12.47
C PHE A 69 4.07 -12.76 12.36
N GLY A 70 4.82 -12.70 11.26
CA GLY A 70 6.03 -13.52 11.06
C GLY A 70 5.81 -14.90 10.44
N GLN A 71 4.58 -15.25 10.02
CA GLN A 71 4.33 -16.50 9.29
C GLN A 71 4.85 -16.50 7.83
N LYS A 72 5.51 -15.42 7.39
CA LYS A 72 6.06 -15.24 6.02
C LYS A 72 5.04 -15.52 4.91
N THR A 73 3.75 -15.24 5.16
CA THR A 73 2.65 -15.52 4.24
C THR A 73 2.77 -14.76 2.93
N GLY A 74 3.17 -13.49 2.97
CA GLY A 74 3.44 -12.66 1.80
C GLY A 74 4.61 -13.19 0.96
N THR A 75 5.69 -13.66 1.59
CA THR A 75 6.80 -14.32 0.88
C THR A 75 6.33 -15.62 0.19
N ARG A 76 5.52 -16.44 0.88
CA ARG A 76 4.95 -17.67 0.28
C ARG A 76 3.98 -17.36 -0.85
N LEU A 77 3.15 -16.33 -0.69
CA LEU A 77 2.22 -15.84 -1.70
C LEU A 77 2.98 -15.38 -2.95
N ARG A 78 4.03 -14.57 -2.77
CA ARG A 78 4.90 -14.09 -3.84
C ARG A 78 5.53 -15.22 -4.65
N LEU A 79 6.09 -16.22 -3.97
CA LEU A 79 6.69 -17.38 -4.64
C LEU A 79 5.63 -18.20 -5.41
N GLY A 80 4.44 -18.36 -4.84
CA GLY A 80 3.33 -19.04 -5.49
C GLY A 80 2.80 -18.30 -6.71
N ASP A 81 2.66 -16.98 -6.62
CA ASP A 81 2.26 -16.11 -7.73
C ASP A 81 3.29 -16.12 -8.86
N LEU A 82 4.58 -15.93 -8.53
CA LEU A 82 5.68 -16.02 -9.51
C LEU A 82 5.67 -17.36 -10.24
N ARG A 83 5.54 -18.47 -9.52
CA ARG A 83 5.49 -19.81 -10.12
C ARG A 83 4.31 -19.95 -11.09
N ARG A 84 3.14 -19.40 -10.74
CA ARG A 84 1.95 -19.43 -11.60
C ARG A 84 2.13 -18.60 -12.86
N TRP A 85 2.66 -17.39 -12.75
CA TRP A 85 2.85 -16.49 -13.88
C TRP A 85 3.95 -16.99 -14.83
N THR A 86 5.03 -17.55 -14.30
CA THR A 86 6.10 -18.13 -15.13
C THR A 86 5.60 -19.37 -15.90
N LYS A 87 4.69 -20.15 -15.30
CA LYS A 87 4.12 -21.34 -15.96
C LYS A 87 3.16 -20.94 -17.09
N SER A 88 2.31 -19.93 -16.89
CA SER A 88 1.41 -19.45 -17.95
C SER A 88 2.17 -18.93 -19.17
N ASP A 89 3.33 -18.31 -18.97
CA ASP A 89 4.15 -17.81 -20.08
C ASP A 89 4.76 -18.95 -20.91
N THR A 90 5.09 -20.07 -20.26
CA THR A 90 5.67 -21.25 -20.94
C THR A 90 4.61 -21.98 -21.77
N ASP A 91 3.42 -22.20 -21.21
CA ASP A 91 2.31 -22.87 -21.91
C ASP A 91 1.84 -22.06 -23.13
N THR A 92 1.94 -20.72 -23.09
CA THR A 92 1.57 -19.86 -24.24
C THR A 92 2.58 -19.96 -25.39
N SER A 93 3.86 -20.22 -25.09
CA SER A 93 4.94 -20.28 -26.09
C SER A 93 5.06 -21.62 -26.82
N GLU A 94 4.42 -22.68 -26.33
CA GLU A 94 4.49 -24.03 -26.92
C GLU A 94 3.35 -24.30 -27.93
N THR A 95 2.46 -23.31 -28.14
CA THR A 95 1.28 -23.43 -29.01
C THR A 95 1.33 -22.56 -30.27
N ASP A 96 2.49 -21.99 -30.61
CA ASP A 96 2.72 -21.19 -31.83
C ASP A 96 3.61 -21.93 -32.86
#